data_AF-A0A9D0LR03-F1
#
_entry.id   AF-A0A9D0LR03-F1
#
_cell.length_a   1.000
_cell.length_b   1.000
_cell.length_c   1.000
_cell.angle_alpha   90.00
_cell.angle_beta   90.00
_cell.angle_gamma   90.00
#
_symmetry.space_group_name_H-M   'P 1'
#
loop_
_entity.id
_entity.type
_entity.pdbx_description
1 polymer ?
#
loop_
_entity_poly.entity_id
_entity_poly.type
_entity_poly.pdbx_seq_one_letter_code
_entity_poly.pdbx_strand_id
1 'polypeptide(L)'
;EGILRASELARDRVEDARTVLSVGQEIEAKYVGMDRKTRAIALSIKAKDNDEEAAAVKDYSRGATATGAKLGDVLKEQLENSGD
;
A
#
# COMPACT_ATOMS: atom_id res chain seq x y z
N GLU A 1 16.32 -12.08 15.75
CA GLU A 1 15.35 -11.24 16.49
C GLU A 1 15.08 -9.99 15.66
N GLY A 2 13.82 -9.58 15.57
CA GLY A 2 13.39 -8.39 14.82
C GLY A 2 13.09 -7.23 15.77
N ILE A 3 13.39 -6.02 15.34
CA ILE A 3 13.11 -4.78 16.08
C ILE A 3 11.98 -4.05 15.35
N LEU A 4 10.89 -3.82 16.08
CA LEU A 4 9.78 -2.97 15.69
C LEU A 4 9.82 -1.72 16.57
N ARG A 5 10.01 -0.55 15.98
CA ARG A 5 10.03 0.72 16.74
C ARG A 5 8.62 1.28 16.88
N ALA A 6 8.38 2.02 17.97
CA ALA A 6 7.09 2.67 18.20
C ALA A 6 6.67 3.59 17.02
N SER A 7 7.63 4.28 16.40
CA SER A 7 7.42 5.12 15.21
C SER A 7 7.08 4.36 13.92
N GLU A 8 7.15 3.02 13.94
CA GLU A 8 6.86 2.13 12.82
C GLU A 8 5.54 1.36 13.03
N LEU A 9 4.84 1.58 14.15
CA LEU A 9 3.60 0.90 14.51
C LEU A 9 2.38 1.40 13.75
N ALA A 10 2.25 2.71 13.59
CA ALA A 10 1.12 3.33 12.92
C ALA A 10 1.55 4.60 12.21
N ARG A 11 0.65 5.11 11.36
CA ARG A 11 0.82 6.40 10.69
C ARG A 11 0.76 7.57 11.68
N ASP A 12 -0.10 7.44 12.68
CA ASP A 12 -0.21 8.35 13.81
C ASP A 12 0.80 8.05 14.92
N ARG A 13 1.13 9.07 15.72
CA ARG A 13 2.07 8.94 16.83
C ARG A 13 1.49 7.99 17.88
N VAL A 14 2.05 6.78 17.96
CA VAL A 14 1.70 5.83 19.01
C VAL A 14 2.46 6.19 20.28
N GLU A 15 1.75 6.72 21.27
CA GLU A 15 2.31 7.08 22.58
C GLU A 15 2.67 5.83 23.39
N ASP A 16 1.93 4.72 23.22
CA ASP A 16 2.20 3.46 23.91
C ASP A 16 1.95 2.24 23.01
N ALA A 17 3.03 1.54 22.67
CA ALA A 17 3.01 0.33 21.85
C ALA A 17 2.16 -0.80 22.46
N ARG A 18 2.01 -0.84 23.79
CA ARG A 18 1.26 -1.89 24.51
C ARG A 18 -0.25 -1.77 24.33
N THR A 19 -0.73 -0.59 23.94
CA THR A 19 -2.16 -0.38 23.65
C THR A 19 -2.56 -0.98 22.30
N VAL A 20 -1.60 -1.13 21.40
CA VAL A 20 -1.82 -1.58 20.02
C VAL A 20 -1.35 -3.02 19.81
N LEU A 21 -0.38 -3.48 20.62
CA LEU A 21 0.23 -4.80 20.51
C LEU A 21 0.24 -5.51 21.86
N SER A 22 -0.29 -6.73 21.87
CA SER A 22 -0.20 -7.64 23.02
C SER A 22 0.99 -8.59 22.88
N VAL A 23 1.60 -8.95 24.01
CA VAL A 23 2.70 -9.93 24.03
C VAL A 23 2.17 -11.29 23.61
N GLY A 24 2.74 -11.89 22.56
CA GLY A 24 2.30 -13.17 21.99
C GLY A 24 1.30 -13.04 20.83
N GLN A 25 0.92 -11.82 20.45
CA GLN A 25 0.10 -11.57 19.28
C GLN A 25 0.93 -11.72 17.99
N GLU A 26 0.42 -12.49 17.04
CA GLU A 26 0.98 -12.53 15.69
C GLU A 26 0.55 -11.26 14.93
N ILE A 27 1.53 -10.56 14.38
CA ILE A 27 1.30 -9.34 13.61
C ILE A 27 1.99 -9.41 12.26
N GLU A 28 1.35 -8.81 11.27
CA GLU A 28 1.91 -8.68 9.94
C GLU A 28 2.63 -7.35 9.81
N ALA A 29 3.93 -7.39 9.55
CA ALA A 29 4.76 -6.20 9.37
C ALA A 29 5.60 -6.33 8.10
N LYS A 30 5.86 -5.21 7.44
CA LYS A 30 6.72 -5.13 6.27
C LYS A 30 8.18 -5.04 6.69
N TYR A 31 9.04 -5.74 5.96
CA TYR A 31 10.49 -5.60 6.08
C TYR A 31 10.93 -4.22 5.57
N VAL A 32 11.56 -3.44 6.44
CA VAL A 32 12.10 -2.10 6.09
C VAL A 32 13.62 -2.09 5.99
N GLY A 33 14.31 -3.06 6.58
CA GLY A 33 15.76 -3.15 6.46
C GLY A 33 16.40 -4.09 7.49
N MET A 34 17.72 -4.14 7.46
CA MET A 34 18.51 -4.91 8.43
C MET A 34 19.70 -4.05 8.88
N ASP A 35 19.85 -3.91 10.20
CA ASP A 35 21.03 -3.30 10.78
C ASP A 35 22.20 -4.29 10.68
N ARG A 36 23.19 -4.00 9.83
CA ARG A 36 24.29 -4.92 9.55
C ARG A 36 25.25 -5.14 10.73
N LYS A 37 25.29 -4.20 11.69
CA LYS A 37 26.15 -4.30 12.88
C LYS A 37 25.60 -5.32 13.87
N THR A 38 24.30 -5.25 14.12
CA THR A 38 23.62 -6.11 15.10
C THR A 38 22.93 -7.31 14.46
N ARG A 39 22.84 -7.35 13.12
CA ARG A 39 22.01 -8.29 12.35
C ARG A 39 20.53 -8.27 12.75
N ALA A 40 20.08 -7.17 13.35
CA ALA A 40 18.70 -6.98 13.72
C ALA A 40 17.86 -6.60 12.50
N ILE A 41 16.72 -7.26 12.33
CA ILE A 41 15.78 -6.99 11.25
C ILE A 41 14.86 -5.85 11.68
N ALA A 42 14.82 -4.76 10.91
CA ALA A 42 13.86 -3.70 11.10
C ALA A 42 12.53 -4.06 10.43
N LEU A 43 11.46 -4.02 11.21
CA LEU A 43 10.09 -4.29 10.77
C LEU A 43 9.22 -3.03 10.93
N SER A 44 8.18 -2.91 10.12
CA SER A 44 7.29 -1.75 10.13
C SER A 44 5.88 -2.11 9.67
N ILE A 45 4.88 -1.76 10.48
CA ILE A 45 3.46 -1.97 10.16
C ILE A 45 2.98 -0.80 9.28
N LYS A 46 3.38 0.45 9.58
CA LYS A 46 3.00 1.61 8.76
C LYS A 46 3.43 1.49 7.30
N ALA A 47 4.58 0.85 7.05
CA ALA A 47 5.11 0.68 5.71
C ALA A 47 4.27 -0.34 4.91
N LYS A 48 3.62 -1.29 5.59
CA LYS A 48 2.62 -2.16 4.96
C LYS A 48 1.39 -1.33 4.57
N ASP A 49 0.82 -0.60 5.53
CA ASP A 49 -0.40 0.19 5.35
C ASP A 49 -0.27 1.19 4.18
N ASN A 50 0.83 1.94 4.14
CA ASN A 50 1.07 2.93 3.09
C ASN A 50 1.29 2.31 1.70
N ASP A 51 1.85 1.09 1.64
CA ASP A 51 2.04 0.36 0.39
C ASP A 51 0.71 -0.20 -0.12
N GLU A 52 -0.15 -0.66 0.79
CA GLU A 52 -1.50 -1.13 0.51
C GLU A 52 -2.39 0.02 0.02
N GLU A 53 -2.33 1.19 0.66
CA GLU A 53 -2.99 2.41 0.19
C GLU A 53 -2.48 2.83 -1.20
N ALA A 54 -1.16 2.86 -1.41
CA ALA A 54 -0.58 3.23 -2.70
C ALA A 54 -0.96 2.25 -3.82
N ALA A 55 -1.00 0.95 -3.53
CA ALA A 55 -1.46 -0.07 -4.45
C ALA A 55 -2.94 0.13 -4.82
N ALA A 56 -3.80 0.34 -3.82
CA ALA A 56 -5.23 0.57 -4.02
C ALA A 56 -5.51 1.81 -4.89
N VAL A 57 -4.82 2.92 -4.64
CA VAL A 57 -4.94 4.14 -5.45
C VAL A 57 -4.49 3.88 -6.89
N LYS A 58 -3.37 3.15 -7.07
CA LYS A 58 -2.83 2.84 -8.40
C LYS A 58 -3.77 1.91 -9.18
N ASP A 59 -4.43 0.97 -8.53
CA ASP A 59 -5.39 0.06 -9.20
C ASP A 59 -6.70 0.78 -9.52
N TYR A 60 -7.18 1.67 -8.64
CA TYR A 60 -8.32 2.54 -8.94
C TYR A 60 -8.06 3.46 -10.14
N SER A 61 -6.88 4.10 -10.18
CA SER A 61 -6.47 4.96 -11.30
C SER A 61 -6.34 4.19 -12.63
N ARG A 62 -5.85 2.94 -12.58
CA ARG A 62 -5.77 2.06 -13.76
C ARG A 62 -7.15 1.61 -14.23
N GLY A 63 -8.07 1.32 -13.32
CA GLY A 63 -9.48 1.03 -13.62
C GLY A 63 -10.20 2.23 -14.27
N ALA A 64 -10.03 3.43 -13.73
CA ALA A 64 -10.63 4.65 -14.26
C ALA A 64 -10.11 5.02 -15.66
N THR A 65 -8.80 4.83 -15.91
CA THR A 65 -8.18 5.09 -17.21
C THR A 65 -8.60 4.05 -18.26
N ALA A 66 -8.73 2.78 -17.86
CA ALA A 66 -9.18 1.70 -18.75
C ALA A 66 -10.62 1.90 -19.24
N THR A 67 -11.53 2.40 -18.39
CA THR A 67 -12.92 2.68 -18.81
C THR A 67 -13.01 3.89 -19.75
N GLY A 68 -12.23 4.95 -19.52
CA GLY A 68 -12.20 6.14 -20.38
C GLY A 68 -11.64 5.87 -21.78
N ALA A 69 -10.58 5.07 -21.90
CA ALA A 69 -10.00 4.70 -23.19
C ALA A 69 -10.96 3.79 -24.02
N LYS A 70 -11.63 2.84 -23.36
CA LYS A 70 -12.56 1.90 -24.02
C LYS A 70 -13.83 2.57 -24.55
N LEU A 71 -14.38 3.57 -23.83
CA LEU A 71 -15.54 4.33 -24.30
C LEU A 71 -15.19 5.25 -25.47
N GLY A 72 -14.01 5.87 -25.45
CA GLY A 72 -13.53 6.73 -26.53
C GLY A 72 -13.30 5.97 -27.85
N ASP A 73 -12.72 4.76 -27.78
CA ASP A 73 -12.54 3.90 -28.96
C ASP A 73 -13.88 3.46 -29.55
N VAL A 74 -14.86 3.08 -28.72
CA VAL A 74 -16.19 2.64 -29.19
C VAL A 74 -17.00 3.81 -29.80
N LEU A 75 -16.95 5.02 -29.21
CA LEU A 75 -17.62 6.19 -29.78
C LEU A 75 -17.01 6.61 -31.12
N LYS A 76 -15.69 6.55 -31.24
CA LYS A 76 -14.98 6.91 -32.47
C LYS A 76 -15.30 5.93 -33.60
N GLU A 77 -15.32 4.62 -33.30
CA GLU A 77 -15.70 3.58 -34.25
C GLU A 77 -17.16 3.75 -34.73
N GLN A 78 -18.10 4.14 -33.86
CA GLN A 78 -19.48 4.44 -34.28
C GLN A 78 -19.60 5.71 -35.15
N LEU A 79 -18.80 6.74 -34.87
CA LEU A 79 -18.86 8.00 -35.63
C LEU A 79 -18.25 7.83 -37.03
N GLU A 80 -17.20 7.02 -37.16
CA GLU A 80 -16.60 6.66 -38.45
C GLU A 80 -17.53 5.75 -39.28
N ASN A 81 -18.31 4.87 -38.64
CA ASN A 81 -19.23 3.95 -39.32
C ASN A 81 -20.60 4.59 -39.68
N SER A 82 -20.92 5.77 -39.12
CA SER A 82 -22.17 6.49 -39.41
C SER A 82 -21.98 7.69 -40.35
N GLY A 83 -20.76 7.88 -40.87
CA GLY A 83 -20.34 9.03 -41.68
C GLY A 83 -20.22 8.78 -43.19
N ASP A 84 -20.69 7.64 -43.70
CA ASP A 84 -20.87 7.35 -45.13
C ASP A 84 -22.36 7.37 -45.50
#